data_AF-A0A7C7AQX3-F1
#
_entry.id   AF-A0A7C7AQX3-F1
#
_cell.length_a   1.000
_cell.length_b   1.000
_cell.length_c   1.000
_cell.angle_alpha   90.00
_cell.angle_beta   90.00
_cell.angle_gamma   90.00
#
_symmetry.space_group_name_H-M   'P 1'
#
loop_
_entity.id
_entity.type
_entity.pdbx_description
1 polymer ?
#
loop_
_entity_poly.entity_id
_entity_poly.type
_entity_poly.pdbx_seq_one_letter_code
_entity_poly.pdbx_strand_id
1 'polypeptide(L)'
;MERQLITFADHEIAKRLAGRKHFLKEVDSLINWKPIRRILSKVEIGKASTAGRDAFSAEVMFRIMLIQSWYGLSDYKMEDQLYYNFIFLWFSRLSLDNPVPDRSTICRWRARFTKRGILPKLLAEVDKQLVKRNVKIRKGTSTDAAIVKQRARPRKKEIIEIDFGEQAAASTKPQDQQPAHGLHP
;
A
#
# COMPACT_ATOMS: atom_id res chain seq x y z
N MET A 1 0.47 24.08 2.83
CA MET A 1 0.39 23.36 1.55
C MET A 1 1.82 23.15 1.07
N GLU A 2 2.37 21.96 1.29
CA GLU A 2 3.68 21.63 0.77
C GLU A 2 3.52 21.41 -0.74
N ARG A 3 4.00 22.37 -1.54
CA ARG A 3 4.16 22.16 -2.97
C ARG A 3 5.31 21.17 -3.09
N GLN A 4 5.00 19.87 -3.22
CA GLN A 4 5.95 18.98 -3.87
C GLN A 4 6.17 19.60 -5.26
N LEU A 5 7.38 20.10 -5.49
CA LEU A 5 7.85 20.46 -6.82
C LEU A 5 7.72 19.18 -7.65
N ILE A 6 6.81 19.19 -8.62
CA ILE A 6 6.72 18.09 -9.58
C ILE A 6 8.00 18.17 -10.38
N THR A 7 8.87 17.18 -10.20
CA THR A 7 10.14 17.12 -10.92
C THR A 7 9.87 16.78 -12.40
N PHE A 8 10.88 16.96 -13.24
CA PHE A 8 10.78 16.56 -14.64
C PHE A 8 10.44 15.05 -14.76
N ALA A 9 11.11 14.22 -13.96
CA ALA A 9 10.85 12.77 -13.92
C ALA A 9 9.39 12.46 -13.53
N ASP A 10 8.85 13.15 -12.53
CA ASP A 10 7.46 12.96 -12.10
C ASP A 10 6.46 13.38 -13.18
N HIS A 11 6.77 14.46 -13.90
CA HIS A 11 5.97 14.92 -15.03
C HIS A 11 5.93 13.87 -16.15
N GLU A 12 7.07 13.28 -16.49
CA GLU A 12 7.15 12.25 -17.53
C GLU A 12 6.44 10.95 -17.11
N ILE A 13 6.55 10.54 -15.84
CA ILE A 13 5.75 9.43 -15.30
C ILE A 13 4.25 9.74 -15.44
N ALA A 14 3.82 10.93 -15.02
CA ALA A 14 2.41 11.32 -15.10
C ALA A 14 1.91 11.33 -16.54
N LYS A 15 2.71 11.84 -17.49
CA LYS A 15 2.40 11.85 -18.93
C LYS A 15 2.29 10.43 -19.49
N ARG A 16 3.24 9.54 -19.18
CA ARG A 16 3.21 8.14 -19.60
C ARG A 16 1.99 7.40 -19.06
N LEU A 17 1.58 7.71 -17.83
CA LEU A 17 0.40 7.12 -17.21
C LEU A 17 -0.91 7.76 -17.70
N ALA A 18 -0.93 9.00 -18.17
CA ALA A 18 -2.14 9.78 -18.47
C ALA A 18 -3.14 9.02 -19.35
N GLY A 19 -2.68 8.43 -20.46
CA GLY A 19 -3.53 7.68 -21.41
C GLY A 19 -3.82 6.22 -21.03
N ARG A 20 -3.24 5.70 -19.94
CA ARG A 20 -3.43 4.30 -19.52
C ARG A 20 -4.57 4.20 -18.51
N LYS A 21 -5.44 3.22 -18.73
CA LYS A 21 -6.43 2.80 -17.72
C LYS A 21 -5.73 1.90 -16.71
N HIS A 22 -5.92 2.18 -15.42
CA HIS A 22 -5.34 1.40 -14.34
C HIS A 22 -6.19 1.55 -13.08
N PHE A 23 -6.36 0.45 -12.34
CA PHE A 23 -7.12 0.37 -11.10
C PHE A 23 -6.81 1.52 -10.12
N LEU A 24 -5.53 1.72 -9.78
CA LEU A 24 -5.12 2.77 -8.84
C LEU A 24 -5.48 4.20 -9.30
N LYS A 25 -5.51 4.47 -10.61
CA LYS A 25 -5.94 5.79 -11.13
C LYS A 25 -7.43 5.98 -10.94
N GLU A 26 -8.21 4.94 -11.22
CA GLU A 26 -9.66 4.96 -11.04
C GLU A 26 -10.00 5.14 -9.56
N VAL A 27 -9.36 4.38 -8.66
CA VAL A 27 -9.59 4.53 -7.22
C VAL A 27 -9.17 5.90 -6.69
N ASP A 28 -8.01 6.43 -7.10
CA ASP A 28 -7.57 7.78 -6.69
C ASP A 28 -8.60 8.85 -7.08
N SER A 29 -9.26 8.71 -8.24
CA SER A 29 -10.32 9.61 -8.69
C SER A 29 -11.65 9.48 -7.91
N LEU A 30 -11.91 8.29 -7.34
CA LEU A 30 -13.13 8.02 -6.57
C LEU A 30 -13.02 8.48 -5.12
N ILE A 31 -11.80 8.49 -4.56
CA ILE A 31 -11.54 8.83 -3.17
C ILE A 31 -11.41 10.36 -3.02
N ASN A 32 -12.24 10.93 -2.15
CA ASN A 32 -12.04 12.26 -1.62
C ASN A 32 -11.00 12.22 -0.48
N TRP A 33 -9.80 12.68 -0.77
CA TRP A 33 -8.68 12.71 0.16
C TRP A 33 -8.77 13.81 1.23
N LYS A 34 -9.67 14.81 1.11
CA LYS A 34 -9.82 15.88 2.10
C LYS A 34 -10.20 15.38 3.52
N PRO A 35 -11.26 14.56 3.71
CA PRO A 35 -11.58 14.00 5.02
C PRO A 35 -10.48 13.07 5.57
N ILE A 36 -9.81 12.31 4.69
CA ILE A 36 -8.70 11.43 5.06
C ILE A 36 -7.53 12.24 5.62
N ARG A 37 -7.13 13.33 4.92
CA ARG A 37 -6.10 14.27 5.41
C ARG A 37 -6.40 14.85 6.78
N ARG A 38 -7.68 15.15 7.08
CA ARG A 38 -8.10 15.65 8.40
C ARG A 38 -7.91 14.61 9.52
N ILE A 39 -8.06 13.32 9.21
CA ILE A 39 -7.79 12.25 10.17
C ILE A 39 -6.28 12.08 10.36
N LEU A 40 -5.52 12.13 9.26
CA LEU A 40 -4.06 11.95 9.25
C LEU A 40 -3.29 13.05 9.98
N SER A 41 -3.76 14.30 9.93
CA SER A 41 -3.10 15.43 10.61
C SER A 41 -3.01 15.26 12.13
N LYS A 42 -3.80 14.36 12.72
CA LYS A 42 -3.74 14.02 14.16
C LYS A 42 -2.54 13.14 14.54
N VAL A 43 -1.83 12.61 13.55
CA VAL A 43 -0.72 11.65 13.74
C VAL A 43 0.61 12.16 13.21
N GLU A 44 0.59 13.14 12.32
CA GLU A 44 1.81 13.82 11.89
C GLU A 44 2.49 14.50 13.07
N ILE A 45 3.78 14.26 13.19
CA ILE A 45 4.63 14.93 14.16
C ILE A 45 4.92 16.32 13.58
N GLY A 46 4.33 17.35 14.20
CA GLY A 46 4.51 18.74 13.77
C GLY A 46 5.94 19.25 14.01
N LYS A 47 6.30 20.36 13.35
CA LYS A 47 7.61 21.03 13.47
C LYS A 47 8.02 21.38 14.91
N ALA A 48 7.07 21.44 15.84
CA ALA A 48 7.30 21.76 17.26
C ALA A 48 7.70 20.54 18.12
N SER A 49 7.78 19.33 17.55
CA SER A 49 8.23 18.16 18.28
C SER A 49 9.76 18.04 18.26
N THR A 50 10.34 17.74 19.42
CA THR A 50 11.77 17.42 19.58
C THR A 50 12.23 16.28 18.68
N ALA A 51 11.32 15.43 18.20
CA ALA A 51 11.60 14.29 17.34
C ALA A 51 11.87 14.65 15.86
N GLY A 52 11.84 15.93 15.49
CA GLY A 52 11.99 16.36 14.11
C GLY A 52 10.79 16.00 13.23
N ARG A 53 10.80 16.51 11.99
CA ARG A 53 9.75 16.19 11.02
C ARG A 53 9.98 14.79 10.46
N ASP A 54 8.92 13.99 10.36
CA ASP A 54 9.01 12.68 9.69
C ASP A 54 9.49 12.84 8.24
N ALA A 55 10.33 11.92 7.78
CA ALA A 55 10.84 11.90 6.40
C ALA A 55 9.74 11.75 5.34
N PHE A 56 8.61 11.13 5.71
CA PHE A 56 7.45 10.95 4.83
C PHE A 56 6.17 11.44 5.51
N SER A 57 5.23 11.96 4.72
CA SER A 57 3.93 12.39 5.25
C SER A 57 3.04 11.20 5.61
N ALA A 58 2.09 11.42 6.52
CA ALA A 58 1.14 10.37 6.90
C ALA A 58 0.24 9.97 5.71
N GLU A 59 -0.03 10.89 4.77
CA GLU A 59 -0.80 10.59 3.55
C GLU A 59 -0.06 9.62 2.62
N VAL A 60 1.24 9.83 2.40
CA VAL A 60 2.08 8.92 1.59
C VAL A 60 2.05 7.51 2.19
N MET A 61 2.28 7.41 3.50
CA MET A 61 2.30 6.11 4.19
C MET A 61 0.94 5.41 4.14
N PHE A 62 -0.15 6.15 4.30
CA PHE A 62 -1.48 5.57 4.20
C PHE A 62 -1.78 5.06 2.80
N ARG A 63 -1.39 5.79 1.74
CA ARG A 63 -1.53 5.33 0.35
C ARG A 63 -0.74 4.04 0.08
N ILE A 64 0.47 3.92 0.61
CA ILE A 64 1.26 2.68 0.53
C ILE A 64 0.53 1.52 1.21
N MET A 65 -0.03 1.73 2.42
CA MET A 65 -0.80 0.70 3.11
C MET A 65 -2.08 0.29 2.35
N LEU A 66 -2.69 1.20 1.59
CA LEU A 66 -3.82 0.86 0.71
C LEU A 66 -3.36 -0.05 -0.43
N ILE A 67 -2.22 0.25 -1.08
CA ILE A 67 -1.64 -0.63 -2.10
C ILE A 67 -1.38 -2.01 -1.49
N GLN A 68 -0.73 -2.08 -0.33
CA GLN A 68 -0.47 -3.36 0.36
C GLN A 68 -1.76 -4.13 0.63
N SER A 69 -2.81 -3.45 1.11
CA SER A 69 -4.10 -4.08 1.41
C SER A 69 -4.80 -4.60 0.15
N TRP A 70 -4.75 -3.88 -0.96
CA TRP A 70 -5.44 -4.25 -2.21
C TRP A 70 -4.71 -5.29 -3.03
N TYR A 71 -3.38 -5.27 -3.01
CA TYR A 71 -2.52 -6.21 -3.76
C TYR A 71 -1.97 -7.35 -2.92
N GLY A 72 -2.24 -7.38 -1.61
CA GLY A 72 -1.78 -8.45 -0.71
C GLY A 72 -0.26 -8.45 -0.51
N LEU A 73 0.37 -7.27 -0.52
CA LEU A 73 1.83 -7.16 -0.46
C LEU A 73 2.32 -7.12 0.99
N SER A 74 3.38 -7.86 1.27
CA SER A 74 4.15 -7.73 2.52
C SER A 74 4.98 -6.45 2.52
N ASP A 75 5.57 -6.09 3.66
CA ASP A 75 6.46 -4.92 3.73
C ASP A 75 7.71 -5.06 2.87
N TYR A 76 8.27 -6.27 2.75
CA TYR A 76 9.40 -6.53 1.85
C TYR A 76 8.97 -6.30 0.40
N LYS A 77 7.89 -6.97 -0.03
CA LYS A 77 7.40 -6.83 -1.41
C LYS A 77 7.01 -5.39 -1.72
N MET A 78 6.45 -4.65 -0.76
CA MET A 78 6.05 -3.26 -0.99
C MET A 78 7.25 -2.36 -1.23
N GLU A 79 8.34 -2.52 -0.49
CA GLU A 79 9.60 -1.80 -0.71
C GLU A 79 10.10 -2.02 -2.14
N ASP A 80 10.25 -3.28 -2.55
CA ASP A 80 10.66 -3.64 -3.92
C ASP A 80 9.74 -3.03 -4.98
N GLN A 81 8.43 -3.11 -4.75
CA GLN A 81 7.44 -2.57 -5.70
C GLN A 81 7.47 -1.04 -5.77
N LEU A 82 7.83 -0.32 -4.70
CA LEU A 82 8.03 1.12 -4.77
C LEU A 82 9.25 1.50 -5.61
N TYR A 83 10.29 0.67 -5.63
CA TYR A 83 11.45 0.87 -6.51
C TYR A 83 11.12 0.64 -7.98
N TYR A 84 10.38 -0.43 -8.31
CA TYR A 84 10.21 -0.85 -9.71
C TYR A 84 8.93 -0.32 -10.37
N ASN A 85 7.89 0.04 -9.60
CA ASN A 85 6.56 0.28 -10.14
C ASN A 85 6.15 1.76 -10.09
N PHE A 86 6.27 2.44 -11.23
CA PHE A 86 5.91 3.86 -11.36
C PHE A 86 4.46 4.18 -11.01
N ILE A 87 3.50 3.25 -11.21
CA ILE A 87 2.11 3.52 -10.84
C ILE A 87 1.93 3.56 -9.32
N PHE A 88 2.77 2.83 -8.56
CA PHE A 88 2.73 2.82 -7.10
C PHE A 88 3.39 4.07 -6.53
N LEU A 89 4.49 4.55 -7.14
CA LEU A 89 5.08 5.85 -6.84
C LEU A 89 4.07 6.98 -7.06
N TRP A 90 3.47 7.01 -8.26
CA TRP A 90 2.46 8.01 -8.62
C TRP A 90 1.27 8.00 -7.66
N PHE A 91 0.70 6.83 -7.36
CA PHE A 91 -0.43 6.71 -6.45
C PHE A 91 -0.07 7.15 -5.02
N SER A 92 1.15 6.83 -4.57
CA SER A 92 1.66 7.18 -3.25
C SER A 92 2.10 8.64 -3.10
N ARG A 93 2.13 9.42 -4.20
CA ARG A 93 2.67 10.79 -4.23
C ARG A 93 4.15 10.85 -3.86
N LEU A 94 4.89 9.80 -4.20
CA LEU A 94 6.34 9.78 -4.15
C LEU A 94 6.91 10.31 -5.45
N SER A 95 8.05 10.97 -5.36
CA SER A 95 8.79 11.47 -6.51
C SER A 95 9.88 10.47 -6.89
N LEU A 96 10.17 10.32 -8.18
CA LEU A 96 11.27 9.45 -8.64
C LEU A 96 12.64 9.94 -8.15
N ASP A 97 12.79 11.25 -7.95
CA ASP A 97 14.05 11.87 -7.53
C ASP A 97 14.30 11.78 -6.02
N ASN A 98 13.31 11.27 -5.26
CA ASN A 98 13.37 11.16 -3.80
C ASN A 98 13.43 9.68 -3.36
N PRO A 99 14.04 9.39 -2.19
CA PRO A 99 14.10 8.03 -1.68
C PRO A 99 12.70 7.47 -1.40
N VAL A 100 12.55 6.17 -1.60
CA VAL A 100 11.34 5.44 -1.22
C VAL A 100 11.45 4.94 0.23
N PRO A 101 10.32 4.76 0.93
CA PRO A 101 10.30 4.16 2.25
C PRO A 101 10.76 2.70 2.21
N ASP A 102 11.73 2.37 3.04
CA ASP A 102 12.13 0.98 3.28
C ASP A 102 11.07 0.22 4.10
N ARG A 103 11.17 -1.11 4.14
CA ARG A 103 10.32 -1.97 4.99
C ARG A 103 10.24 -1.46 6.43
N SER A 104 11.37 -1.04 6.99
CA SER A 104 11.45 -0.65 8.40
C SER A 104 10.59 0.60 8.67
N THR A 105 10.60 1.55 7.73
CA THR A 105 9.76 2.75 7.75
C THR A 105 8.29 2.41 7.62
N ILE A 106 7.92 1.53 6.68
CA ILE A 106 6.53 1.09 6.51
C ILE A 106 6.02 0.44 7.79
N CYS A 107 6.81 -0.46 8.40
CA CYS A 107 6.47 -1.13 9.64
C CYS A 107 6.29 -0.15 10.81
N ARG A 108 7.22 0.80 11.01
CA ARG A 108 7.11 1.84 12.05
C ARG A 108 5.86 2.70 11.90
N TRP A 109 5.52 3.09 10.67
CA TRP A 109 4.31 3.86 10.40
C TRP A 109 3.04 3.06 10.67
N ARG A 110 3.01 1.77 10.31
CA ARG A 110 1.87 0.89 10.63
C ARG A 110 1.67 0.80 12.13
N ALA A 111 2.74 0.52 12.88
CA ALA A 111 2.70 0.48 14.35
C ALA A 111 2.18 1.81 14.93
N ARG A 112 2.62 2.95 14.38
CA ARG A 112 2.17 4.29 14.79
C ARG A 112 0.67 4.50 14.54
N PHE A 113 0.17 4.11 13.38
CA PHE A 113 -1.26 4.23 13.05
C PHE A 113 -2.14 3.33 13.92
N THR A 114 -1.68 2.09 14.19
CA THR A 114 -2.37 1.14 15.06
C THR A 114 -2.37 1.63 16.50
N LYS A 115 -1.23 2.07 17.05
CA LYS A 115 -1.12 2.58 18.43
C LYS A 115 -2.04 3.78 18.68
N ARG A 116 -2.27 4.61 17.66
CA ARG A 116 -3.19 5.77 17.76
C ARG A 116 -4.64 5.44 17.38
N GLY A 117 -4.94 4.19 17.01
CA GLY A 117 -6.29 3.74 16.65
C GLY A 117 -6.87 4.48 15.42
N ILE A 118 -6.01 4.99 14.53
CA ILE A 118 -6.46 5.75 13.35
C ILE A 118 -6.57 4.89 12.10
N LEU A 119 -5.80 3.78 11.99
CA LEU A 119 -5.82 2.93 10.81
C LEU A 119 -7.25 2.41 10.49
N PRO A 120 -8.02 1.88 11.46
CA PRO A 120 -9.39 1.44 11.19
C PRO A 120 -10.31 2.60 10.75
N LYS A 121 -10.12 3.80 11.31
CA LYS A 121 -10.91 4.99 10.96
C LYS A 121 -10.64 5.45 9.52
N LEU A 122 -9.39 5.38 9.08
CA LEU A 122 -8.99 5.72 7.73
C LEU A 122 -9.55 4.73 6.71
N LEU A 123 -9.41 3.42 6.99
CA LEU A 123 -9.97 2.36 6.14
C LEU A 123 -11.51 2.48 6.06
N ALA A 124 -12.18 2.67 7.18
CA ALA A 124 -13.64 2.86 7.22
C ALA A 124 -14.10 4.08 6.41
N GLU A 125 -13.34 5.18 6.42
CA GLU A 125 -13.66 6.36 5.61
C GLU A 125 -13.48 6.08 4.11
N VAL A 126 -12.44 5.34 3.71
CA VAL A 126 -12.28 4.88 2.32
C VAL A 126 -13.45 3.99 1.91
N ASP A 127 -13.76 2.97 2.71
CA ASP A 127 -14.87 2.03 2.44
C ASP A 127 -16.21 2.75 2.34
N LYS A 128 -16.49 3.70 3.25
CA LYS A 128 -17.70 4.53 3.23
C LYS A 128 -17.83 5.30 1.91
N GLN A 129 -16.74 5.88 1.41
CA GLN A 129 -16.76 6.62 0.14
C GLN A 129 -16.97 5.71 -1.06
N LEU A 130 -16.41 4.50 -1.05
CA LEU A 130 -16.59 3.52 -2.12
C LEU A 130 -18.02 2.97 -2.14
N VAL A 131 -18.58 2.61 -0.97
CA VAL A 131 -19.96 2.16 -0.82
C VAL A 131 -20.95 3.23 -1.28
N LYS A 132 -20.75 4.50 -0.93
CA LYS A 132 -21.58 5.62 -1.39
C LYS A 132 -21.66 5.71 -2.92
N ARG A 133 -20.63 5.22 -3.62
CA ARG A 133 -20.54 5.20 -5.08
C ARG A 133 -20.92 3.84 -5.69
N ASN A 134 -21.46 2.90 -4.91
CA ASN A 134 -21.77 1.53 -5.30
C ASN A 134 -20.57 0.77 -5.92
N VAL A 135 -19.37 1.07 -5.41
CA VAL A 135 -18.11 0.46 -5.84
C VAL A 135 -17.60 -0.44 -4.72
N LYS A 136 -17.17 -1.65 -5.07
CA LYS A 136 -16.37 -2.52 -4.21
C LYS A 136 -15.03 -2.79 -4.87
N ILE A 137 -13.96 -2.75 -4.08
CA ILE A 137 -12.63 -3.17 -4.52
C ILE A 137 -12.53 -4.68 -4.31
N ARG A 138 -12.17 -5.40 -5.37
CA ARG A 138 -11.81 -6.82 -5.30
C ARG A 138 -10.30 -6.92 -5.19
N LYS A 139 -9.81 -7.46 -4.07
CA LYS A 139 -8.39 -7.82 -3.92
C LYS A 139 -8.09 -8.94 -4.92
N GLY A 140 -7.04 -8.79 -5.72
CA GLY A 140 -6.64 -9.80 -6.71
C GLY A 140 -5.39 -10.55 -6.31
N THR A 141 -5.12 -11.64 -7.01
CA THR A 141 -3.90 -12.45 -6.88
C THR A 141 -2.70 -11.62 -7.30
N SER A 142 -1.91 -11.10 -6.35
CA SER A 142 -0.58 -10.42 -6.39
C SER A 142 -0.24 -9.42 -7.52
N THR A 143 -1.04 -9.29 -8.58
CA THR A 143 -0.75 -8.52 -9.78
C THR A 143 -1.93 -7.65 -10.22
N ASP A 144 -3.20 -8.02 -9.96
CA ASP A 144 -4.34 -7.21 -10.45
C ASP A 144 -5.49 -7.03 -9.45
N ALA A 145 -5.53 -5.90 -8.75
CA ALA A 145 -6.73 -5.41 -8.08
C ALA A 145 -7.68 -4.73 -9.10
N ALA A 146 -8.99 -4.90 -8.94
CA ALA A 146 -10.00 -4.35 -9.86
C ALA A 146 -11.21 -3.74 -9.14
N ILE A 147 -11.82 -2.74 -9.76
CA ILE A 147 -13.08 -2.13 -9.31
C ILE A 147 -14.25 -2.92 -9.88
N VAL A 148 -15.19 -3.31 -9.01
CA VAL A 148 -16.45 -3.96 -9.41
C VAL A 148 -17.63 -3.07 -9.02
N LYS A 149 -18.43 -2.65 -10.02
CA LYS A 149 -19.70 -1.94 -9.80
C LYS A 149 -20.76 -2.93 -9.33
N GLN A 150 -21.46 -2.58 -8.25
CA GLN A 150 -22.57 -3.41 -7.77
C GLN A 150 -23.81 -3.16 -8.64
N ARG A 151 -24.42 -4.23 -9.19
CA ARG A 151 -25.78 -4.15 -9.75
C ARG A 151 -26.77 -4.17 -8.59
N ALA A 152 -27.54 -3.11 -8.40
CA ALA A 152 -28.58 -3.08 -7.39
C ALA A 152 -29.67 -4.14 -7.71
N ARG A 153 -29.74 -5.21 -6.91
CA ARG A 153 -30.92 -6.08 -6.78
C ARG A 153 -31.20 -6.27 -5.28
N PRO A 154 -32.48 -6.35 -4.86
CA PRO A 154 -32.84 -6.27 -3.46
C PRO A 154 -32.51 -7.57 -2.73
N ARG A 155 -31.90 -7.43 -1.56
CA ARG A 155 -31.81 -8.41 -0.46
C ARG A 155 -31.43 -9.86 -0.83
N LYS A 156 -30.13 -10.12 -0.88
CA LYS A 156 -29.46 -11.25 -0.19
C LYS A 156 -27.96 -10.96 -0.13
N LYS A 157 -27.36 -11.04 1.06
CA LYS A 157 -25.92 -10.91 1.25
C LYS A 157 -25.28 -12.21 0.75
N GLU A 158 -24.96 -12.28 -0.53
CA GLU A 158 -24.04 -13.29 -1.05
C GLU A 158 -22.64 -12.70 -1.05
N ILE A 159 -21.90 -13.04 0.00
CA ILE A 159 -20.46 -12.90 0.05
C ILE A 159 -19.93 -14.18 -0.60
N ILE A 160 -19.44 -14.09 -1.83
CA ILE A 160 -18.72 -15.19 -2.44
C ILE A 160 -17.35 -15.26 -1.76
N GLU A 161 -17.15 -16.32 -0.98
CA GLU A 161 -15.88 -16.70 -0.37
C GLU A 161 -14.93 -17.28 -1.44
N ILE A 162 -13.63 -17.02 -1.31
CA ILE A 162 -12.60 -17.74 -2.07
C ILE A 162 -11.44 -18.05 -1.12
N ASP A 163 -11.08 -19.33 -1.13
CA ASP A 163 -10.10 -20.05 -0.33
C ASP A 163 -8.66 -19.59 -0.56
N PHE A 164 -7.87 -19.58 0.51
CA PHE A 164 -6.43 -19.30 0.49
C PHE A 164 -5.69 -20.60 0.69
N GLY A 165 -5.14 -21.15 -0.39
CA GLY A 165 -4.12 -22.19 -0.31
C GLY A 165 -2.98 -21.71 0.57
N GLU A 166 -2.90 -22.27 1.77
CA GLU A 166 -1.83 -22.11 2.73
C GLU A 166 -0.51 -22.42 2.05
N GLN A 167 0.33 -21.40 1.83
CA GLN A 167 1.74 -21.66 1.59
C GLN A 167 2.43 -21.76 2.93
N ALA A 168 2.45 -23.02 3.37
CA ALA A 168 3.31 -23.61 4.37
C ALA A 168 4.59 -22.81 4.62
N ALA A 169 4.79 -22.46 5.89
CA ALA A 169 6.13 -22.39 6.45
C ALA A 169 6.77 -23.78 6.34
N ALA A 170 7.41 -24.07 5.20
CA ALA A 170 8.27 -25.23 5.07
C ALA A 170 9.64 -24.87 5.67
N SER A 171 9.80 -25.29 6.93
CA SER A 171 11.06 -25.47 7.63
C SER A 171 12.17 -26.01 6.72
N THR A 172 13.31 -25.33 6.66
CA THR A 172 14.58 -26.01 6.35
C THR A 172 15.28 -26.25 7.68
N LYS A 173 15.32 -27.51 8.11
CA LYS A 173 16.07 -28.02 9.26
C LYS A 173 17.58 -27.75 9.09
N PRO A 174 18.37 -27.75 10.19
CA PRO A 174 19.83 -27.58 10.14
C PRO A 174 20.48 -28.72 9.36
N GLN A 175 21.44 -28.37 8.49
CA GLN A 175 22.25 -29.34 7.76
C GLN A 175 23.16 -30.12 8.71
N ASP A 176 23.05 -31.45 8.66
CA ASP A 176 24.01 -32.38 9.23
C ASP A 176 25.42 -32.13 8.69
N GLN A 177 26.38 -32.06 9.61
CA GLN A 177 27.80 -32.13 9.32
C GLN A 177 28.17 -33.57 8.97
N GLN A 178 28.73 -33.80 7.78
CA GLN A 178 29.92 -34.63 7.55
C GLN A 178 30.30 -34.61 6.06
N PRO A 179 31.60 -34.44 5.77
CA PRO A 179 32.20 -35.42 4.87
C PRO A 179 33.60 -35.83 5.37
N ALA A 180 33.83 -37.13 5.51
CA ALA A 180 35.16 -37.71 5.42
C ALA A 180 35.03 -39.12 4.85
N HIS A 181 34.98 -39.22 3.52
CA HIS A 181 35.32 -40.44 2.83
C HIS A 181 36.84 -40.61 2.92
N GLY A 182 37.28 -41.64 3.64
CA GLY A 182 38.61 -42.19 3.47
C GLY A 182 38.72 -42.98 2.16
N LEU A 183 39.94 -43.13 1.66
CA LEU A 183 40.65 -44.40 1.40
C LEU A 183 41.91 -44.10 0.56
N HIS A 184 43.09 -44.24 1.18
CA HIS A 184 44.16 -45.23 0.87
C HIS A 184 45.32 -44.63 0.06
N PRO A 185 46.56 -45.16 0.15
CA PRO A 185 46.96 -46.58 0.24
C PRO A 185 47.36 -47.10 1.62
#